data_AF-A0A3B0PK68-F1
#
_entry.id   AF-A0A3B0PK68-F1
#
_cell.length_a   1.000
_cell.length_b   1.000
_cell.length_c   1.000
_cell.angle_alpha   90.00
_cell.angle_beta   90.00
_cell.angle_gamma   90.00
#
_symmetry.space_group_name_H-M   'P 1'
#
loop_
_entity.id
_entity.type
_entity.pdbx_description
1 polymer ?
#
loop_
_entity_poly.entity_id
_entity_poly.type
_entity_poly.pdbx_seq_one_letter_code
_entity_poly.pdbx_strand_id
1 'polypeptide(L)'
;MGSNDSNGRLSSFSSRGTNTYGGPLILANGENYATQDDKYRYGTSFSAPFISGVIANTLLKYKDKYKLGINSIIAKAILGVSSLNEANDKTSKQEGINKNYGVGILDYKKIHSAFNNLKYIKWTDNKYISVNNGW
;
A
#
# COMPACT_ATOMS: atom_id res chain seq x y z
N MET A 1 4.41 5.71 5.36
CA MET A 1 4.95 4.51 4.69
C MET A 1 6.11 4.00 5.53
N GLY A 2 6.30 2.69 5.62
CA GLY A 2 7.50 2.09 6.22
C GLY A 2 8.50 1.68 5.15
N SER A 3 9.65 1.19 5.59
CA SER A 3 10.74 0.74 4.71
C SER A 3 10.99 -0.76 4.82
N ASN A 4 11.32 -1.39 3.70
CA ASN A 4 11.86 -2.75 3.65
C ASN A 4 13.21 -2.80 2.92
N ASP A 5 14.03 -3.80 3.28
CA ASP A 5 15.28 -4.13 2.59
C ASP A 5 15.00 -4.83 1.24
N SER A 6 16.06 -5.16 0.50
CA SER A 6 15.99 -5.88 -0.78
C SER A 6 15.48 -7.31 -0.66
N ASN A 7 15.50 -7.90 0.54
CA ASN A 7 14.97 -9.24 0.83
C ASN A 7 13.50 -9.19 1.26
N GLY A 8 12.89 -8.02 1.31
CA GLY A 8 11.53 -7.84 1.80
C GLY A 8 11.39 -7.89 3.31
N ARG A 9 12.48 -7.70 4.06
CA ARG A 9 12.44 -7.59 5.52
C ARG A 9 12.18 -6.15 5.94
N LEU A 10 11.46 -5.95 7.03
CA LEU A 10 11.29 -4.62 7.63
C LEU A 10 12.66 -4.00 7.93
N SER A 11 12.94 -2.82 7.37
CA SER A 11 14.19 -2.10 7.63
C SER A 11 14.31 -1.74 9.10
N SER A 12 15.52 -1.86 9.67
CA SER A 12 15.77 -1.61 11.10
C SER A 12 15.43 -0.18 11.55
N PHE A 13 15.55 0.80 10.65
CA PHE A 13 15.22 2.20 10.90
C PHE A 13 13.74 2.53 10.67
N SER A 14 12.93 1.61 10.13
CA SER A 14 11.52 1.89 9.85
C SER A 14 10.75 2.00 11.17
N SER A 15 9.99 3.09 11.31
CA SER A 15 9.09 3.27 12.46
C SER A 15 8.07 2.13 12.53
N ARG A 16 7.77 1.71 13.76
CA ARG A 16 6.76 0.69 14.09
C ARG A 16 5.62 1.34 14.83
N GLY A 17 4.42 0.78 14.67
CA GLY A 17 3.26 1.15 15.46
C GLY A 17 3.41 0.70 16.91
N THR A 18 2.61 1.32 17.77
CA THR A 18 2.41 0.89 19.15
C THR A 18 0.95 0.48 19.33
N ASN A 19 0.56 0.07 20.53
CA ASN A 19 -0.86 -0.21 20.81
C ASN A 19 -1.72 1.07 20.76
N THR A 20 -1.09 2.25 20.80
CA THR A 20 -1.76 3.57 20.86
C THR A 20 -1.62 4.37 19.55
N TYR A 21 -0.53 4.17 18.81
CA TYR A 21 -0.23 4.88 17.57
C TYR A 21 -0.15 3.92 16.39
N GLY A 22 -0.83 4.27 15.29
CA GLY A 22 -0.84 3.47 14.07
C GLY A 22 0.56 3.29 13.49
N GLY A 23 0.87 2.06 13.07
CA GLY A 23 2.06 1.74 12.32
C GLY A 23 2.03 2.25 10.87
N PRO A 24 3.06 1.95 10.07
CA PRO A 24 3.00 2.23 8.64
C PRO A 24 1.82 1.49 8.00
N LEU A 25 1.18 2.11 7.01
CA LEU A 25 0.14 1.41 6.23
C LEU A 25 0.72 0.27 5.41
N ILE A 26 1.87 0.49 4.76
CA ILE A 26 2.53 -0.44 3.83
C ILE A 26 4.04 -0.15 3.84
N LEU A 27 4.84 -1.16 3.50
CA LEU A 27 6.28 -1.07 3.29
C LEU A 27 6.60 -0.89 1.80
N ALA A 28 7.63 -0.09 1.52
CA ALA A 28 8.26 0.01 0.21
C ALA A 28 9.77 0.13 0.40
N ASN A 29 10.55 -0.27 -0.60
CA ASN A 29 12.00 -0.20 -0.47
C ASN A 29 12.46 1.23 -0.16
N GLY A 30 13.27 1.38 0.89
CA GLY A 30 13.81 2.66 1.35
C GLY A 30 15.31 2.58 1.56
N GLU A 31 15.98 1.63 0.93
CA GLU A 31 17.40 1.33 1.09
C GLU A 31 18.12 1.32 -0.25
N ASN A 32 19.43 1.53 -0.25
CA ASN A 32 20.27 1.45 -1.45
C ASN A 32 19.88 2.43 -2.57
N TYR A 33 19.36 3.61 -2.22
CA TYR A 33 19.14 4.67 -3.19
C TYR A 33 20.48 5.36 -3.50
N ALA A 34 20.90 5.29 -4.75
CA ALA A 34 22.10 5.98 -5.22
C ALA A 34 21.92 7.50 -5.18
N THR A 35 22.88 8.21 -4.61
CA THR A 35 22.92 9.67 -4.62
C THR A 35 24.13 10.18 -5.41
N GLN A 36 24.12 11.48 -5.74
CA GLN A 36 25.13 12.12 -6.60
C GLN A 36 26.57 12.06 -6.07
N ASP A 37 26.75 11.74 -4.78
CA ASP A 37 28.02 11.56 -4.10
C ASP A 37 28.49 10.09 -4.06
N ASP A 38 27.93 9.22 -4.92
CA ASP A 38 28.17 7.77 -4.99
C ASP A 38 27.94 7.03 -3.65
N LYS A 39 27.20 7.66 -2.74
CA LYS A 39 26.78 7.03 -1.47
C LYS A 39 25.40 6.44 -1.62
N TYR A 40 25.20 5.29 -0.99
CA TYR A 40 23.87 4.74 -0.81
C TYR A 40 23.24 5.38 0.42
N ARG A 41 22.02 5.91 0.23
CA ARG A 41 21.21 6.43 1.33
C ARG A 41 20.05 5.50 1.64
N TYR A 42 19.61 5.57 2.89
CA TYR A 42 18.48 4.81 3.40
C TYR A 42 17.59 5.71 4.25
N GLY A 43 16.31 5.34 4.34
CA GLY A 43 15.32 6.08 5.12
C GLY A 43 13.90 5.90 4.58
N THR A 44 12.91 6.01 5.46
CA THR A 44 11.50 6.00 5.05
C THR A 44 11.15 7.18 4.14
N SER A 45 11.98 8.24 4.16
CA SER A 45 11.93 9.38 3.23
C SER A 45 12.19 9.01 1.77
N PHE A 46 12.69 7.80 1.48
CA PHE A 46 12.78 7.25 0.12
C PHE A 46 11.57 6.36 -0.22
N SER A 47 11.04 5.61 0.75
CA SER A 47 9.84 4.79 0.57
C SER A 47 8.59 5.64 0.29
N ALA A 48 8.42 6.76 1.00
CA ALA A 48 7.26 7.64 0.84
C ALA A 48 7.10 8.22 -0.58
N PRO A 49 8.12 8.88 -1.19
CA PRO A 49 8.00 9.38 -2.56
C PRO A 49 7.85 8.26 -3.59
N PHE A 50 8.43 7.08 -3.36
CA PHE A 50 8.19 5.92 -4.24
C PHE A 50 6.70 5.53 -4.26
N ILE A 51 6.07 5.38 -3.10
CA ILE A 51 4.62 5.10 -3.03
C ILE A 51 3.80 6.25 -3.62
N SER A 52 4.19 7.51 -3.40
CA SER A 52 3.51 8.66 -4.02
C SER A 52 3.56 8.59 -5.54
N GLY A 53 4.70 8.22 -6.14
CA GLY A 53 4.83 8.02 -7.58
C GLY A 53 3.95 6.87 -8.10
N VAL A 54 3.89 5.75 -7.36
CA VAL A 54 2.97 4.65 -7.66
C VAL A 54 1.51 5.13 -7.64
N ILE A 55 1.09 5.84 -6.59
CA ILE A 55 -0.28 6.36 -6.48
C ILE A 55 -0.57 7.34 -7.62
N ALA A 56 0.33 8.28 -7.91
CA ALA A 56 0.18 9.24 -9.00
C ALA A 56 -0.02 8.53 -10.35
N ASN A 57 0.79 7.51 -10.63
CA ASN A 57 0.62 6.69 -11.83
C ASN A 57 -0.75 5.98 -11.87
N THR A 58 -1.21 5.45 -10.73
CA THR A 58 -2.54 4.80 -10.68
C THR A 58 -3.70 5.76 -10.88
N LEU A 59 -3.59 7.01 -10.40
CA LEU A 59 -4.60 8.05 -10.63
C LEU A 59 -4.76 8.37 -12.11
N LEU A 60 -3.66 8.38 -12.86
CA LEU A 60 -3.67 8.58 -14.32
C LEU A 60 -4.22 7.34 -15.05
N LYS A 61 -3.69 6.16 -14.74
CA LYS A 61 -4.00 4.91 -15.47
C LYS A 61 -5.41 4.37 -15.19
N TYR A 62 -5.92 4.52 -13.96
CA TYR A 62 -7.19 3.97 -13.51
C TYR A 62 -8.20 5.06 -13.13
N LYS A 63 -8.14 6.21 -13.81
CA LYS A 63 -8.99 7.40 -13.53
C LYS A 63 -10.47 7.06 -13.34
N ASP A 64 -11.02 6.14 -14.16
CA ASP A 64 -12.44 5.78 -14.11
C ASP A 64 -12.78 4.91 -12.89
N LYS A 65 -11.84 4.11 -12.39
CA LYS A 65 -11.99 3.39 -11.12
C LYS A 65 -12.00 4.35 -9.94
N TYR A 66 -11.21 5.42 -10.00
CA TYR A 66 -11.20 6.45 -8.96
C TYR A 66 -12.48 7.27 -8.89
N LYS A 67 -13.22 7.43 -10.00
CA LYS A 67 -14.56 8.07 -10.00
C LYS A 67 -15.61 7.32 -9.19
N LEU A 68 -15.37 6.05 -8.86
CA LEU A 68 -16.33 5.22 -8.13
C LEU A 68 -16.49 5.65 -6.66
N GLY A 69 -15.52 6.36 -6.08
CA GLY A 69 -15.56 6.72 -4.66
C GLY A 69 -14.44 7.64 -4.20
N ILE A 70 -14.12 7.57 -2.92
CA ILE A 70 -13.10 8.44 -2.31
C ILE A 70 -11.70 7.93 -2.68
N ASN A 71 -10.90 8.76 -3.36
CA ASN A 71 -9.58 8.38 -3.86
C ASN A 71 -8.65 7.80 -2.79
N SER A 72 -8.65 8.37 -1.59
CA SER A 72 -7.80 7.89 -0.49
C SER A 72 -8.22 6.50 0.00
N ILE A 73 -9.51 6.18 0.01
CA ILE A 73 -10.01 4.85 0.36
C ILE A 73 -9.62 3.84 -0.71
N ILE A 74 -9.86 4.18 -1.99
CA ILE A 74 -9.51 3.33 -3.13
C ILE A 74 -8.00 3.05 -3.13
N ALA A 75 -7.16 4.08 -3.02
CA ALA A 75 -5.71 3.92 -3.00
C ALA A 75 -5.25 3.02 -1.84
N LYS A 76 -5.78 3.21 -0.62
CA LYS A 76 -5.45 2.35 0.53
C LYS A 76 -5.88 0.90 0.30
N ALA A 77 -7.08 0.67 -0.22
CA ALA A 77 -7.58 -0.66 -0.51
C ALA A 77 -6.71 -1.37 -1.56
N ILE A 78 -6.38 -0.68 -2.65
CA ILE A 78 -5.51 -1.20 -3.72
C ILE A 78 -4.12 -1.54 -3.17
N LEU A 79 -3.50 -0.64 -2.41
CA LEU A 79 -2.21 -0.91 -1.77
C LEU A 79 -2.28 -2.11 -0.82
N GLY A 80 -3.37 -2.22 -0.05
CA GLY A 80 -3.62 -3.32 0.86
C GLY A 80 -3.73 -4.68 0.18
N VAL A 81 -4.49 -4.79 -0.92
CA VAL A 81 -4.64 -6.06 -1.65
C VAL A 81 -3.47 -6.35 -2.60
N SER A 82 -2.70 -5.32 -2.94
CA SER A 82 -1.50 -5.43 -3.78
C SER A 82 -0.23 -5.63 -2.96
N SER A 83 -0.34 -6.13 -1.74
CA SER A 83 0.81 -6.41 -0.90
C SER A 83 1.21 -7.89 -0.91
N LEU A 84 2.39 -8.12 -0.37
CA LEU A 84 2.91 -9.43 0.03
C LEU A 84 3.25 -9.37 1.52
N ASN A 85 3.28 -10.53 2.16
CA ASN A 85 3.75 -10.64 3.54
C ASN A 85 5.19 -10.11 3.64
N GLU A 86 5.50 -9.48 4.78
CA GLU A 86 6.89 -9.19 5.14
C GLU A 86 7.67 -10.51 5.25
N ALA A 87 8.95 -10.53 4.87
CA ALA A 87 9.68 -11.78 4.68
C ALA A 87 9.83 -12.65 5.94
N ASN A 88 9.68 -12.08 7.14
CA ASN A 88 9.69 -12.79 8.41
C ASN A 88 8.26 -13.06 8.95
N ASP A 89 7.22 -12.57 8.28
CA ASP A 89 5.83 -12.84 8.63
C ASP A 89 5.43 -14.26 8.22
N LYS A 90 5.36 -15.14 9.22
CA LYS A 90 4.95 -16.55 9.09
C LYS A 90 3.45 -16.75 9.23
N THR A 91 2.66 -15.68 9.37
CA THR A 91 1.20 -15.82 9.48
C THR A 91 0.64 -16.30 8.14
N SER A 92 -0.16 -17.36 8.19
CA SER A 92 -0.86 -17.89 7.02
C SER A 92 -2.12 -17.09 6.68
N LYS A 93 -2.57 -16.24 7.61
CA LYS A 93 -3.76 -15.41 7.48
C LYS A 93 -3.49 -14.05 8.13
N GLN A 94 -3.82 -13.00 7.40
CA GLN A 94 -3.76 -11.65 7.91
C GLN A 94 -5.10 -11.31 8.59
N GLU A 95 -5.12 -11.26 9.92
CA GLU A 95 -6.32 -10.96 10.72
C GLU A 95 -6.60 -9.44 10.85
N GLY A 96 -5.73 -8.61 10.27
CA GLY A 96 -5.86 -7.15 10.29
C GLY A 96 -4.61 -6.43 9.79
N ILE A 97 -4.53 -5.12 10.03
CA ILE A 97 -3.33 -4.35 9.71
C ILE A 97 -2.28 -4.61 10.79
N ASN A 98 -1.12 -5.17 10.41
CA ASN A 98 -0.05 -5.44 11.37
C ASN A 98 0.56 -4.13 11.89
N LYS A 99 0.81 -4.03 13.19
CA LYS A 99 1.37 -2.82 13.81
C LYS A 99 2.78 -2.45 13.31
N ASN A 100 3.58 -3.41 12.88
CA ASN A 100 4.98 -3.20 12.49
C ASN A 100 5.12 -2.91 10.99
N TYR A 101 4.41 -3.67 10.15
CA TYR A 101 4.57 -3.64 8.69
C TYR A 101 3.27 -3.35 7.93
N GLY A 102 2.20 -3.00 8.64
CA GLY A 102 0.93 -2.63 8.04
C GLY A 102 0.30 -3.78 7.28
N VAL A 103 -0.03 -3.52 6.01
CA VAL A 103 -0.54 -4.51 5.07
C VAL A 103 0.56 -5.35 4.41
N GLY A 104 1.83 -5.10 4.74
CA GLY A 104 2.98 -5.82 4.18
C GLY A 104 3.78 -4.98 3.18
N ILE A 105 4.43 -5.64 2.23
CA ILE A 105 5.31 -5.04 1.22
C ILE A 105 4.52 -4.78 -0.06
N LEU A 106 4.68 -3.61 -0.67
CA LEU A 106 4.08 -3.37 -1.97
C LEU A 106 4.58 -4.36 -3.04
N ASP A 107 3.64 -5.04 -3.70
CA ASP A 107 3.85 -5.76 -4.94
C ASP A 107 3.18 -5.01 -6.09
N TYR A 108 4.00 -4.24 -6.82
CA TYR A 108 3.53 -3.42 -7.94
C TYR A 108 2.83 -4.25 -9.03
N LYS A 109 3.18 -5.53 -9.20
CA LYS A 109 2.59 -6.40 -10.24
C LYS A 109 1.11 -6.70 -9.96
N LYS A 110 0.70 -6.71 -8.69
CA LYS A 110 -0.68 -6.97 -8.26
C LYS A 110 -1.63 -5.78 -8.41
N ILE A 111 -1.11 -4.57 -8.56
CA ILE A 111 -1.92 -3.34 -8.66
C ILE A 111 -2.92 -3.43 -9.81
N HIS A 112 -2.53 -3.96 -10.96
CA HIS A 112 -3.44 -4.07 -12.10
C HIS A 112 -4.63 -4.99 -11.80
N SER A 113 -4.36 -6.20 -11.28
CA SER A 113 -5.41 -7.12 -10.86
C SER A 113 -6.28 -6.56 -9.74
N ALA A 114 -5.69 -5.80 -8.82
CA ALA A 114 -6.43 -5.15 -7.74
C ALA A 114 -7.47 -4.16 -8.26
N PHE A 115 -7.10 -3.33 -9.24
CA PHE A 115 -8.06 -2.39 -9.86
C PHE A 115 -9.12 -3.10 -10.70
N ASN A 116 -8.76 -4.18 -11.41
CA ASN A 116 -9.72 -4.95 -12.20
C ASN A 116 -10.77 -5.61 -11.30
N ASN A 117 -10.39 -6.01 -10.09
CA ASN A 117 -11.27 -6.64 -9.10
C ASN A 117 -11.93 -5.65 -8.13
N LEU A 118 -11.64 -4.34 -8.25
CA LEU A 118 -12.22 -3.33 -7.38
C LEU A 118 -13.74 -3.25 -7.58
N LYS A 119 -14.49 -3.47 -6.51
CA LYS A 119 -15.94 -3.24 -6.43
C LYS A 119 -16.19 -2.13 -5.42
N TYR A 120 -16.94 -1.11 -5.83
CA TYR A 120 -17.38 -0.07 -4.91
C TYR A 120 -18.82 -0.33 -4.47
N ILE A 121 -18.99 -0.43 -3.15
CA ILE A 121 -20.28 -0.68 -2.50
C ILE A 121 -20.68 0.60 -1.79
N LYS A 122 -21.78 1.23 -2.23
CA LYS A 122 -22.36 2.39 -1.55
C LYS A 122 -23.65 1.97 -0.87
N TRP A 123 -23.71 2.18 0.44
CA TRP A 123 -24.96 2.13 1.18
C TRP A 123 -25.69 3.44 0.96
N THR A 124 -26.91 3.36 0.43
CA THR A 124 -27.83 4.50 0.41
C THR A 124 -28.79 4.35 1.59
N ASP A 125 -29.30 5.48 2.10
CA ASP A 125 -30.12 5.54 3.32
C ASP A 125 -31.43 4.73 3.26
N ASN A 126 -31.71 4.07 2.13
CA ASN A 126 -32.93 3.28 1.86
C ASN A 126 -32.73 1.74 1.87
N LYS A 127 -31.75 1.18 2.58
CA LYS A 127 -31.47 -0.28 2.65
C LYS A 127 -31.05 -0.94 1.33
N TYR A 128 -30.79 -0.17 0.28
CA TYR A 128 -30.31 -0.70 -1.00
C TYR A 128 -28.79 -0.58 -1.09
N ILE A 129 -28.17 -1.66 -1.54
CA ILE A 129 -26.75 -1.70 -1.86
C ILE A 129 -26.61 -1.38 -3.36
N SER A 130 -25.93 -0.29 -3.70
CA SER A 130 -25.47 -0.10 -5.08
C SER A 130 -24.05 -0.64 -5.24
N VAL A 131 -23.89 -1.59 -6.17
CA VAL A 131 -22.59 -2.10 -6.61
C VAL A 131 -22.35 -1.57 -8.02
N ASN A 132 -21.45 -0.62 -8.15
CA ASN A 132 -21.12 -0.06 -9.46
C ASN A 132 -20.17 -1.00 -10.22
N ASN A 133 -20.74 -1.96 -10.94
CA ASN A 133 -20.09 -2.74 -12.00
C ASN A 133 -21.03 -2.79 -13.22
N GLY A 134 -21.25 -1.66 -13.89
CA GLY A 134 -21.73 -1.66 -15.27
C GLY A 134 -20.54 -1.80 -16.20
N TRP A 135 -20.49 -2.87 -16.99
CA TRP A 135 -19.58 -3.03 -18.11
C TRP A 135 -19.97 -2.09 -19.24
#